data_AF-A0A9Q1HYY5-F1
#
_entry.id   AF-A0A9Q1HYY5-F1
#
_cell.length_a   1.000
_cell.length_b   1.000
_cell.length_c   1.000
_cell.angle_alpha   90.00
_cell.angle_beta   90.00
_cell.angle_gamma   90.00
#
_symmetry.space_group_name_H-M   'P 1'
#
loop_
_entity.id
_entity.type
_entity.pdbx_description
1 polymer ?
#
loop_
_entity_poly.entity_id
_entity_poly.type
_entity_poly.pdbx_seq_one_letter_code
_entity_poly.pdbx_strand_id
1 'polypeptide(L)'
;MCQKHERLLDLFCKSDLRCVCVQCSKMDHRGHTIVSLEEAAHEFKTELGKSVTEVQLMIQERVRRVEEIRQSVELSNASAEREAAEGLQIIGTVLNSVAIAQAKLTAGIEEKQKAANRRAEGLVSDLDQEICDLKSRKSDMDQLLHTKDHIHFLQSFPPMSSLPRTKDWSNIIVHTDQCVGSSRAAVSQIEKTVNKLLQKLSDSELREVQQSAVDVTLDPSTANRWLVLTEDGKQHRTDCTTYTALGGSLILDLECYSHAVSLSCPEGEQSR
;
A
#
# COMPACT_ATOMS: atom_id res chain seq x y z
N MET A 1 -10.72 -52.53 57.30
CA MET A 1 -11.72 -53.44 57.91
C MET A 1 -13.10 -53.06 57.41
N CYS A 2 -13.92 -54.04 57.01
CA CYS A 2 -15.32 -53.86 56.61
C CYS A 2 -16.15 -53.48 57.83
N GLN A 3 -16.84 -52.35 57.78
CA GLN A 3 -17.62 -51.85 58.93
C GLN A 3 -18.87 -52.69 59.23
N LYS A 4 -19.43 -53.41 58.25
CA LYS A 4 -20.63 -54.26 58.45
C LYS A 4 -20.31 -55.65 59.00
N HIS A 5 -19.17 -56.21 58.62
CA HIS A 5 -18.86 -57.62 58.84
C HIS A 5 -17.57 -57.84 59.65
N GLU A 6 -16.87 -56.75 60.01
CA GLU A 6 -15.61 -56.77 60.75
C GLU A 6 -14.54 -57.69 60.13
N ARG A 7 -14.53 -57.79 58.80
CA ARG A 7 -13.60 -58.61 58.01
C ARG A 7 -12.65 -57.75 57.18
N LEU A 8 -11.53 -58.32 56.76
CA LEU A 8 -10.61 -57.68 55.83
C LEU A 8 -11.29 -57.41 54.47
N LEU A 9 -10.87 -56.33 53.80
CA LEU A 9 -11.42 -55.88 52.53
C LEU A 9 -10.56 -56.40 51.38
N ASP A 10 -10.51 -57.72 51.19
CA ASP A 10 -9.54 -58.36 50.30
C ASP A 10 -10.00 -58.45 48.83
N LEU A 11 -11.19 -57.94 48.52
CA LEU A 11 -11.80 -57.97 47.19
C LEU A 11 -12.15 -56.56 46.72
N PHE A 12 -12.28 -56.37 45.41
CA PHE A 12 -12.73 -55.12 44.80
C PHE A 12 -13.99 -55.37 43.96
N CYS A 13 -15.03 -54.57 44.18
CA CYS A 13 -16.21 -54.56 43.32
C CYS A 13 -16.02 -53.52 42.21
N LYS A 14 -15.87 -53.97 40.96
CA LYS A 14 -15.67 -53.08 39.80
C LYS A 14 -16.91 -52.24 39.49
N SER A 15 -18.10 -52.82 39.66
CA SER A 15 -19.37 -52.13 39.39
C SER A 15 -19.57 -50.90 40.28
N ASP A 16 -19.14 -51.00 41.54
CA ASP A 16 -19.35 -49.94 42.53
C ASP A 16 -18.06 -49.20 42.92
N LEU A 17 -16.93 -49.55 42.28
CA LEU A 17 -15.60 -48.99 42.51
C LEU A 17 -15.19 -48.92 43.99
N ARG A 18 -15.39 -50.01 44.75
CA ARG A 18 -15.08 -50.05 46.19
C ARG A 18 -14.47 -51.38 46.63
N CYS A 19 -13.59 -51.30 47.62
CA CYS A 19 -13.07 -52.48 48.32
C CYS A 19 -14.16 -53.11 49.20
N VAL A 20 -14.29 -54.43 49.16
CA VAL A 20 -15.34 -55.19 49.84
C VAL A 20 -14.75 -56.43 50.52
N CYS A 21 -15.42 -56.94 51.55
CA CYS A 21 -15.05 -58.23 52.14
C CYS A 21 -15.79 -59.39 51.47
N VAL A 22 -15.37 -60.62 51.76
CA VAL A 22 -15.99 -61.86 51.22
C VAL A 22 -17.48 -62.01 51.56
N GLN A 23 -17.95 -61.39 52.66
CA GLN A 23 -19.38 -61.44 53.00
C GLN A 23 -20.19 -60.41 52.21
N CYS A 24 -19.65 -59.21 52.00
CA CYS A 24 -20.25 -58.20 51.14
C CYS A 24 -20.42 -58.68 49.69
N SER A 25 -19.44 -59.43 49.15
CA SER A 25 -19.51 -59.95 47.78
C SER A 25 -20.65 -60.95 47.56
N LYS A 26 -21.03 -61.70 48.61
CA LYS A 26 -22.12 -62.69 48.56
C LYS A 26 -23.51 -62.08 48.79
N MET A 27 -23.58 -60.92 49.41
CA MET A 27 -24.81 -60.24 49.82
C MET A 27 -25.03 -58.99 48.96
N ASP A 28 -24.61 -57.84 49.45
CA ASP A 28 -24.86 -56.51 48.88
C ASP A 28 -24.31 -56.33 47.45
N HIS A 29 -23.34 -57.14 47.03
CA HIS A 29 -22.73 -57.07 45.70
C HIS A 29 -22.91 -58.37 44.91
N ARG A 30 -23.94 -59.15 45.24
CA ARG A 30 -24.22 -60.41 44.56
C ARG A 30 -24.53 -60.14 43.08
N GLY A 31 -23.73 -60.74 42.20
CA GLY A 31 -23.86 -60.55 40.75
C GLY A 31 -23.06 -59.38 40.18
N HIS A 32 -22.38 -58.58 41.01
CA HIS A 32 -21.41 -57.60 40.52
C HIS A 32 -20.10 -58.28 40.13
N THR A 33 -19.33 -57.62 39.26
CA THR A 33 -17.98 -58.09 38.92
C THR A 33 -17.05 -57.82 40.11
N ILE A 34 -16.64 -58.90 40.78
CA ILE A 34 -15.75 -58.88 41.94
C ILE A 34 -14.42 -59.51 41.53
N VAL A 35 -13.33 -58.82 41.80
CA VAL A 35 -11.95 -59.31 41.56
C VAL A 35 -11.11 -59.17 42.82
N SER A 36 -9.88 -59.69 42.82
CA SER A 36 -8.94 -59.42 43.91
C SER A 36 -8.50 -57.95 43.91
N LEU A 37 -8.05 -57.43 45.06
CA LEU A 37 -7.46 -56.09 45.11
C LEU A 37 -6.25 -55.95 44.17
N GLU A 38 -5.42 -56.99 44.09
CA GLU A 38 -4.21 -57.01 43.27
C GLU A 38 -4.54 -56.90 41.79
N GLU A 39 -5.56 -57.64 41.33
CA GLU A 39 -6.04 -57.60 39.95
C GLU A 39 -6.62 -56.23 39.60
N ALA A 40 -7.52 -55.68 40.42
CA ALA A 40 -8.10 -54.35 40.20
C ALA A 40 -7.01 -53.26 40.21
N ALA A 41 -6.06 -53.32 41.13
CA ALA A 41 -4.96 -52.37 41.20
C ALA A 41 -4.05 -52.46 39.97
N HIS A 42 -3.79 -53.67 39.47
CA HIS A 42 -2.98 -53.87 38.26
C HIS A 42 -3.66 -53.30 37.01
N GLU A 43 -4.96 -53.56 36.85
CA GLU A 43 -5.76 -53.05 35.73
C GLU A 43 -5.85 -51.52 35.74
N PHE A 44 -6.23 -50.90 36.86
CA PHE A 44 -6.30 -49.44 36.93
C PHE A 44 -4.93 -48.77 36.81
N LYS A 45 -3.85 -49.37 37.32
CA LYS A 45 -2.49 -48.86 37.07
C LYS A 45 -2.13 -48.93 35.58
N THR A 46 -2.54 -49.97 34.88
CA THR A 46 -2.30 -50.12 33.45
C THR A 46 -3.08 -49.08 32.64
N GLU A 47 -4.35 -48.87 32.96
CA GLU A 47 -5.20 -47.86 32.32
C GLU A 47 -4.72 -46.43 32.62
N LEU A 48 -4.34 -46.15 33.86
CA LEU A 48 -3.73 -44.88 34.24
C LEU A 48 -2.40 -44.66 33.52
N GLY A 49 -1.57 -45.70 33.36
CA GLY A 49 -0.33 -45.62 32.59
C GLY A 49 -0.55 -45.25 31.12
N LYS A 50 -1.60 -45.78 30.48
CA LYS A 50 -2.01 -45.37 29.12
C LYS A 50 -2.40 -43.89 29.08
N SER A 51 -3.24 -43.47 30.03
CA SER A 51 -3.68 -42.07 30.14
C SER A 51 -2.51 -41.10 30.37
N VAL A 52 -1.56 -41.47 31.22
CA VAL A 52 -0.32 -40.69 31.45
C VAL A 52 0.47 -40.54 30.15
N THR A 53 0.59 -41.61 29.36
CA THR A 53 1.30 -41.57 28.07
C THR A 53 0.59 -40.66 27.07
N GLU A 54 -0.75 -40.72 26.99
CA GLU A 54 -1.55 -39.86 26.11
C GLU A 54 -1.43 -38.39 26.49
N VAL A 55 -1.55 -38.06 27.78
CA VAL A 55 -1.35 -36.69 28.29
C VAL A 55 0.06 -36.19 27.98
N GLN A 56 1.08 -37.04 28.08
CA GLN A 56 2.46 -36.66 27.73
C GLN A 56 2.61 -36.30 26.24
N LEU A 57 1.96 -37.03 25.33
CA LEU A 57 1.94 -36.70 23.90
C LEU A 57 1.21 -35.39 23.64
N MET A 58 0.08 -35.15 24.33
CA MET A 58 -0.64 -33.88 24.24
C MET A 58 0.24 -32.71 24.70
N ILE A 59 1.00 -32.86 25.80
CA ILE A 59 1.93 -31.84 26.28
C ILE A 59 2.99 -31.54 25.22
N GLN A 60 3.62 -32.56 24.65
CA GLN A 60 4.63 -32.38 23.59
C GLN A 60 4.07 -31.66 22.37
N GLU A 61 2.88 -32.03 21.93
CA GLU A 61 2.18 -31.36 20.83
C GLU A 61 1.90 -29.89 21.16
N ARG A 62 1.43 -29.57 22.37
CA ARG A 62 1.16 -28.18 22.77
C ARG A 62 2.44 -27.36 22.89
N VAL A 63 3.54 -27.94 23.36
CA VAL A 63 4.85 -27.28 23.37
C VAL A 63 5.30 -26.95 21.95
N ARG A 64 5.19 -27.91 21.02
CA ARG A 64 5.50 -27.67 19.59
C ARG A 64 4.64 -26.55 19.01
N ARG A 65 3.33 -26.57 19.26
CA ARG A 65 2.42 -25.52 18.79
C ARG A 65 2.75 -24.14 19.33
N VAL A 66 3.14 -24.03 20.60
CA VAL A 66 3.57 -22.75 21.18
C VAL A 66 4.81 -22.22 20.45
N GLU A 67 5.77 -23.08 20.12
CA GLU A 67 6.97 -22.67 19.40
C GLU A 67 6.65 -22.22 17.96
N GLU A 68 5.80 -22.96 17.24
CA GLU A 68 5.34 -22.56 15.90
C GLU A 68 4.64 -21.21 15.89
N ILE A 69 3.78 -20.96 16.89
CA ILE A 69 3.08 -19.67 17.02
C ILE A 69 4.08 -18.55 17.30
N ARG A 70 5.07 -18.77 18.17
CA ARG A 70 6.12 -17.76 18.45
C ARG A 70 6.92 -17.42 17.22
N GLN A 71 7.39 -18.43 16.48
CA GLN A 71 8.13 -18.23 15.24
C GLN A 71 7.28 -17.48 14.20
N SER A 72 5.99 -17.82 14.09
CA SER A 72 5.07 -17.12 13.19
C SER A 72 4.91 -15.64 13.56
N VAL A 73 4.81 -15.31 14.84
CA VAL A 73 4.75 -13.93 15.33
C VAL A 73 6.05 -13.19 15.03
N GLU A 74 7.21 -13.81 15.23
CA GLU A 74 8.51 -13.20 14.89
C GLU A 74 8.63 -12.88 13.39
N LEU A 75 8.24 -13.83 12.53
CA LEU A 75 8.22 -13.63 11.08
C LEU A 75 7.24 -12.51 10.67
N SER A 76 6.06 -12.46 11.29
CA SER A 76 5.07 -11.42 11.04
C SER A 76 5.59 -10.04 11.45
N ASN A 77 6.23 -9.92 12.62
CA ASN A 77 6.85 -8.68 13.08
C ASN A 77 7.96 -8.23 12.14
N ALA A 78 8.87 -9.13 11.76
CA ALA A 78 9.95 -8.82 10.82
C ALA A 78 9.41 -8.39 9.44
N SER A 79 8.31 -8.98 8.98
CA SER A 79 7.63 -8.56 7.76
C SER A 79 7.03 -7.16 7.89
N ALA A 80 6.36 -6.87 9.00
CA ALA A 80 5.77 -5.55 9.26
C ALA A 80 6.83 -4.45 9.36
N GLU A 81 7.98 -4.74 9.99
CA GLU A 81 9.10 -3.81 10.07
C GLU A 81 9.71 -3.52 8.69
N ARG A 82 9.82 -4.55 7.85
CA ARG A 82 10.30 -4.39 6.46
C ARG A 82 9.36 -3.51 5.65
N GLU A 83 8.06 -3.80 5.69
CA GLU A 83 7.03 -3.01 5.00
C GLU A 83 7.07 -1.54 5.45
N ALA A 84 7.18 -1.31 6.76
CA ALA A 84 7.30 0.04 7.30
C ALA A 84 8.57 0.76 6.80
N ALA A 85 9.71 0.07 6.75
CA ALA A 85 10.96 0.64 6.26
C ALA A 85 10.90 0.99 4.76
N GLU A 86 10.32 0.11 3.94
CA GLU A 86 10.08 0.35 2.51
C GLU A 86 9.14 1.54 2.30
N GLY A 87 8.03 1.59 3.05
CA GLY A 87 7.10 2.72 3.04
C GLY A 87 7.78 4.05 3.39
N LEU A 88 8.63 4.09 4.42
CA LEU A 88 9.39 5.27 4.79
C LEU A 88 10.38 5.70 3.69
N GLN A 89 11.03 4.75 3.02
CA GLN A 89 11.93 5.04 1.91
C GLN A 89 11.19 5.67 0.71
N ILE A 90 10.00 5.16 0.40
CA ILE A 90 9.14 5.69 -0.67
C ILE A 90 8.70 7.11 -0.34
N ILE A 91 8.18 7.34 0.87
CA ILE A 91 7.78 8.67 1.34
C ILE A 91 8.97 9.63 1.29
N GLY A 92 10.14 9.21 1.76
CA GLY A 92 11.37 10.00 1.70
C GLY A 92 11.76 10.39 0.27
N THR A 93 11.60 9.48 -0.68
CA THR A 93 11.85 9.74 -2.11
C THR A 93 10.89 10.79 -2.67
N VAL A 94 9.61 10.71 -2.33
CA VAL A 94 8.59 11.69 -2.75
C VAL A 94 8.90 13.06 -2.15
N LEU A 95 9.20 13.15 -0.85
CA LEU A 95 9.55 14.41 -0.17
C LEU A 95 10.78 15.06 -0.82
N ASN A 96 11.82 14.29 -1.12
CA ASN A 96 12.99 14.80 -1.82
C ASN A 96 12.64 15.32 -3.23
N SER A 97 11.75 14.63 -3.96
CA SER A 97 11.30 15.09 -5.28
C SER A 97 10.55 16.42 -5.21
N VAL A 98 9.74 16.63 -4.16
CA VAL A 98 9.05 17.89 -3.88
C VAL A 98 10.05 19.00 -3.59
N ALA A 99 11.04 18.75 -2.73
CA ALA A 99 12.08 19.71 -2.41
C ALA A 99 12.89 20.14 -3.66
N ILE A 100 13.26 19.19 -4.50
CA ILE A 100 13.94 19.47 -5.77
C ILE A 100 13.05 20.29 -6.71
N ALA A 101 11.78 19.92 -6.86
CA ALA A 101 10.83 20.63 -7.72
C ALA A 101 10.60 22.07 -7.23
N GLN A 102 10.50 22.28 -5.91
CA GLN A 102 10.40 23.59 -5.29
C GLN A 102 11.64 24.44 -5.58
N ALA A 103 12.85 23.90 -5.36
CA ALA A 103 14.09 24.63 -5.62
C ALA A 103 14.21 25.05 -7.10
N LYS A 104 13.87 24.15 -8.02
CA LYS A 104 13.86 24.44 -9.47
C LYS A 104 12.82 25.49 -9.84
N LEU A 105 11.62 25.42 -9.27
CA LEU A 105 10.55 26.38 -9.53
C LEU A 105 10.98 27.78 -9.11
N THR A 106 11.47 27.94 -7.89
CA THR A 106 11.91 29.24 -7.36
C THR A 106 13.06 29.81 -8.19
N ALA A 107 14.11 29.01 -8.42
CA ALA A 107 15.27 29.45 -9.21
C ALA A 107 14.87 29.85 -10.64
N GLY A 108 14.02 29.05 -11.30
CA GLY A 108 13.56 29.34 -12.66
C GLY A 108 12.70 30.59 -12.76
N ILE A 109 11.85 30.87 -11.75
CA ILE A 109 11.07 32.11 -11.69
C ILE A 109 12.00 33.31 -11.48
N GLU A 110 12.95 33.22 -10.55
CA GLU A 110 13.90 34.30 -10.28
C GLU A 110 14.77 34.63 -11.50
N GLU A 111 15.26 33.62 -12.22
CA GLU A 111 16.05 33.80 -13.43
C GLU A 111 15.26 34.54 -14.50
N LYS A 112 14.04 34.08 -14.79
CA LYS A 112 13.14 34.72 -15.77
C LYS A 112 12.83 36.16 -15.37
N GLN A 113 12.56 36.41 -14.09
CA GLN A 113 12.31 37.76 -13.60
C GLN A 113 13.54 38.67 -13.75
N LYS A 114 14.73 38.19 -13.39
CA LYS A 114 15.98 38.94 -13.57
C LYS A 114 16.24 39.25 -15.05
N ALA A 115 15.98 38.30 -15.95
CA ALA A 115 16.12 38.51 -17.39
C ALA A 115 15.09 39.49 -17.96
N ALA A 116 13.86 39.51 -17.43
CA ALA A 116 12.84 40.50 -17.77
C ALA A 116 13.25 41.91 -17.30
N ASN A 117 13.71 42.02 -16.04
CA ASN A 117 14.14 43.29 -15.46
C ASN A 117 15.32 43.91 -16.23
N ARG A 118 16.36 43.12 -16.53
CA ARG A 118 17.51 43.62 -17.33
C ARG A 118 17.09 44.14 -18.70
N ARG A 119 16.12 43.48 -19.35
CA ARG A 119 15.58 43.96 -20.62
C ARG A 119 14.82 45.27 -20.46
N ALA A 120 13.99 45.39 -19.43
CA ALA A 120 13.27 46.62 -19.13
C ALA A 120 14.23 47.78 -18.81
N GLU A 121 15.23 47.54 -17.97
CA GLU A 121 16.29 48.51 -17.63
C GLU A 121 17.04 49.00 -18.87
N GLY A 122 17.39 48.10 -19.80
CA GLY A 122 18.00 48.49 -21.07
C GLY A 122 17.10 49.39 -21.92
N LEU A 123 15.80 49.07 -22.02
CA LEU A 123 14.84 49.89 -22.77
C LEU A 123 14.64 51.26 -22.13
N VAL A 124 14.60 51.34 -20.80
CA VAL A 124 14.51 52.60 -20.06
C VAL A 124 15.78 53.43 -20.29
N SER A 125 16.96 52.83 -20.22
CA SER A 125 18.23 53.52 -20.47
C SER A 125 18.31 54.08 -21.89
N ASP A 126 17.86 53.32 -22.90
CA ASP A 126 17.81 53.79 -24.29
C ASP A 126 16.87 55.01 -24.42
N LEU A 127 15.69 54.95 -23.79
CA LEU A 127 14.70 56.05 -23.80
C LEU A 127 15.21 57.30 -23.06
N ASP A 128 15.85 57.13 -21.90
CA ASP A 128 16.42 58.24 -21.13
C ASP A 128 17.51 58.96 -21.92
N GLN A 129 18.35 58.22 -22.65
CA GLN A 129 19.37 58.80 -23.52
C GLN A 129 18.73 59.58 -24.67
N GLU A 130 17.73 59.01 -25.35
CA GLU A 130 17.02 59.69 -26.45
C GLU A 130 16.31 60.96 -25.95
N ILE A 131 15.72 60.94 -24.75
CA ILE A 131 15.13 62.12 -24.11
C ILE A 131 16.19 63.18 -23.82
N CYS A 132 17.38 62.81 -23.34
CA CYS A 132 18.47 63.74 -23.08
C CYS A 132 18.95 64.41 -24.37
N ASP A 133 19.14 63.64 -25.43
CA ASP A 133 19.55 64.14 -26.75
C ASP A 133 18.52 65.11 -27.32
N LEU A 134 17.23 64.76 -27.23
CA LEU A 134 16.11 65.61 -27.65
C LEU A 134 16.04 66.91 -26.83
N LYS A 135 16.25 66.85 -25.51
CA LYS A 135 16.29 68.04 -24.65
C LYS A 135 17.46 68.96 -24.98
N SER A 136 18.66 68.41 -25.19
CA SER A 136 19.84 69.19 -25.59
C SER A 136 19.58 69.88 -26.93
N ARG A 137 19.09 69.11 -27.91
CA ARG A 137 18.78 69.64 -29.24
C ARG A 137 17.74 70.75 -29.20
N LYS A 138 16.68 70.58 -28.41
CA LYS A 138 15.68 71.63 -28.20
C LYS A 138 16.32 72.89 -27.62
N SER A 139 17.17 72.76 -26.59
CA SER A 139 17.88 73.89 -25.98
C SER A 139 18.73 74.66 -27.00
N ASP A 140 19.47 73.95 -27.85
CA ASP A 140 20.29 74.57 -28.89
C ASP A 140 19.42 75.34 -29.91
N MET A 141 18.27 74.77 -30.29
CA MET A 141 17.31 75.43 -31.18
C MET A 141 16.69 76.66 -30.51
N ASP A 142 16.32 76.57 -29.23
CA ASP A 142 15.78 77.70 -28.45
C ASP A 142 16.82 78.84 -28.37
N GLN A 143 18.10 78.54 -28.14
CA GLN A 143 19.17 79.54 -28.16
C GLN A 143 19.33 80.20 -29.54
N LEU A 144 19.30 79.39 -30.61
CA LEU A 144 19.42 79.89 -31.97
C LEU A 144 18.23 80.79 -32.35
N LEU A 145 17.01 80.46 -31.91
CA LEU A 145 15.81 81.29 -32.12
C LEU A 145 15.90 82.66 -31.44
N HIS A 146 16.57 82.75 -30.30
CA HIS A 146 16.70 83.99 -29.53
C HIS A 146 18.00 84.77 -29.84
N THR A 147 18.83 84.28 -30.77
CA THR A 147 20.06 84.98 -31.13
C THR A 147 19.77 86.28 -31.87
N LYS A 148 20.51 87.34 -31.53
CA LYS A 148 20.45 88.63 -32.25
C LYS A 148 21.42 88.67 -33.45
N ASP A 149 22.30 87.67 -33.57
CA ASP A 149 23.25 87.55 -34.67
C ASP A 149 22.60 86.81 -35.85
N HIS A 150 22.10 87.58 -36.82
CA HIS A 150 21.44 87.06 -38.00
C HIS A 150 22.37 86.26 -38.92
N ILE A 151 23.69 86.50 -38.90
CA ILE A 151 24.65 85.76 -39.72
C ILE A 151 24.83 84.36 -39.11
N HIS A 152 25.06 84.28 -37.80
CA HIS A 152 25.14 83.01 -37.07
C HIS A 152 23.84 82.20 -37.20
N PHE A 153 22.68 82.86 -37.15
CA PHE A 153 21.39 82.21 -37.40
C PHE A 153 21.34 81.53 -38.78
N LEU A 154 21.65 82.27 -39.84
CA LEU A 154 21.56 81.75 -41.22
C LEU A 154 22.60 80.65 -41.51
N GLN A 155 23.78 80.70 -40.88
CA GLN A 155 24.80 79.67 -41.01
C GLN A 155 24.44 78.38 -40.26
N SER A 156 23.87 78.50 -39.05
CA SER A 156 23.55 77.35 -38.19
C SER A 156 22.15 76.77 -38.46
N PHE A 157 21.25 77.49 -39.14
CA PHE A 157 19.88 77.04 -39.40
C PHE A 157 19.77 75.76 -40.27
N PRO A 158 20.47 75.61 -41.41
CA PRO A 158 20.31 74.44 -42.28
C PRO A 158 20.55 73.09 -41.58
N PRO A 159 21.64 72.87 -40.84
CA PRO A 159 21.84 71.63 -40.08
C PRO A 159 20.93 71.51 -38.85
N MET A 160 20.23 72.58 -38.46
CA MET A 160 19.31 72.59 -37.30
C MET A 160 17.84 72.40 -37.63
N SER A 161 17.49 72.51 -38.91
CA SER A 161 16.14 72.26 -39.43
C SER A 161 15.76 70.78 -39.56
N SER A 162 16.74 69.86 -39.51
CA SER A 162 16.48 68.42 -39.60
C SER A 162 16.12 67.82 -38.24
N LEU A 163 15.06 67.01 -38.23
CA LEU A 163 14.67 66.22 -37.06
C LEU A 163 15.70 65.11 -36.78
N PRO A 164 16.04 64.83 -35.51
CA PRO A 164 16.82 63.65 -35.15
C PRO A 164 16.12 62.38 -35.62
N ARG A 165 16.90 61.36 -36.02
CA ARG A 165 16.36 60.03 -36.30
C ARG A 165 16.02 59.37 -34.96
N THR A 166 14.73 59.29 -34.64
CA THR A 166 14.23 58.62 -33.43
C THR A 166 13.94 57.15 -33.69
N LYS A 167 14.04 56.32 -32.64
CA LYS A 167 13.65 54.90 -32.71
C LYS A 167 12.12 54.80 -32.64
N ASP A 168 11.53 53.81 -33.32
CA ASP A 168 10.09 53.54 -33.18
C ASP A 168 9.84 52.72 -31.92
N TRP A 169 9.16 53.32 -30.95
CA TRP A 169 8.85 52.74 -29.64
C TRP A 169 7.46 52.10 -29.57
N SER A 170 6.64 52.22 -30.62
CA SER A 170 5.21 51.90 -30.61
C SER A 170 4.90 50.41 -30.35
N ASN A 171 5.85 49.52 -30.62
CA ASN A 171 5.67 48.07 -30.60
C ASN A 171 6.49 47.34 -29.51
N ILE A 172 7.10 48.07 -28.57
CA ILE A 172 7.96 47.46 -27.55
C ILE A 172 7.12 47.06 -26.33
N ILE A 173 6.88 45.76 -26.18
CA ILE A 173 6.13 45.17 -25.07
C ILE A 173 7.08 44.41 -24.14
N VAL A 174 7.11 44.78 -22.86
CA VAL A 174 7.77 43.98 -21.82
C VAL A 174 6.79 42.91 -21.34
N HIS A 175 6.92 41.70 -21.87
CA HIS A 175 6.03 40.58 -21.52
C HIS A 175 6.08 40.27 -20.01
N THR A 176 4.92 40.38 -19.36
CA THR A 176 4.72 40.20 -17.90
C THR A 176 4.48 38.72 -17.52
N ASP A 177 4.24 37.83 -18.48
CA ASP A 177 3.71 36.47 -18.29
C ASP A 177 4.78 35.35 -18.38
N GLN A 178 6.06 35.70 -18.30
CA GLN A 178 7.18 34.77 -18.56
C GLN A 178 7.24 33.55 -17.63
N CYS A 179 6.60 33.65 -16.46
CA CYS A 179 6.57 32.60 -15.44
C CYS A 179 5.37 31.66 -15.57
N VAL A 180 4.40 31.93 -16.45
CA VAL A 180 3.21 31.10 -16.65
C VAL A 180 3.61 29.67 -17.02
N GLY A 181 2.97 28.70 -16.36
CA GLY A 181 3.22 27.27 -16.57
C GLY A 181 4.37 26.68 -15.75
N SER A 182 5.19 27.49 -15.06
CA SER A 182 6.31 26.98 -14.24
C SER A 182 5.82 26.07 -13.10
N SER A 183 4.75 26.45 -12.40
CA SER A 183 4.16 25.62 -11.34
C SER A 183 3.62 24.30 -11.86
N ARG A 184 2.97 24.30 -13.02
CA ARG A 184 2.47 23.09 -13.68
C ARG A 184 3.62 22.15 -14.05
N ALA A 185 4.72 22.68 -14.57
CA ALA A 185 5.91 21.90 -14.89
C ALA A 185 6.53 21.25 -13.63
N ALA A 186 6.60 21.98 -12.51
CA ALA A 186 7.10 21.46 -11.24
C ALA A 186 6.23 20.32 -10.70
N VAL A 187 4.90 20.49 -10.71
CA VAL A 187 3.96 19.44 -10.29
C VAL A 187 4.05 18.22 -11.19
N SER A 188 4.14 18.40 -12.52
CA SER A 188 4.30 17.28 -13.45
C SER A 188 5.60 16.48 -13.22
N GLN A 189 6.67 17.13 -12.76
CA GLN A 189 7.89 16.42 -12.38
C GLN A 189 7.67 15.52 -11.15
N ILE A 190 6.96 16.00 -10.14
CA ILE A 190 6.61 15.22 -8.95
C ILE A 190 5.73 14.05 -9.33
N GLU A 191 4.68 14.30 -10.13
CA GLU A 191 3.75 13.28 -10.64
C GLU A 191 4.50 12.14 -11.35
N LYS A 192 5.47 12.47 -12.23
CA LYS A 192 6.30 11.45 -12.90
C LYS A 192 7.08 10.58 -11.91
N THR A 193 7.62 11.17 -10.85
CA THR A 193 8.32 10.40 -9.81
C THR A 193 7.35 9.49 -9.06
N VAL A 194 6.18 10.00 -8.66
CA VAL A 194 5.15 9.20 -7.98
C VAL A 194 4.71 8.02 -8.86
N ASN A 195 4.39 8.26 -10.13
CA ASN A 195 3.99 7.20 -11.06
C ASN A 195 5.08 6.14 -11.25
N LYS A 196 6.35 6.54 -11.28
CA LYS A 196 7.47 5.60 -11.36
C LYS A 196 7.61 4.74 -10.09
N LEU A 197 7.33 5.31 -8.91
CA LEU A 197 7.34 4.57 -7.66
C LEU A 197 6.16 3.59 -7.59
N LEU A 198 4.96 4.02 -8.00
CA LEU A 198 3.79 3.15 -8.06
C LEU A 198 4.03 1.93 -8.97
N GLN A 199 4.61 2.14 -10.15
CA GLN A 199 4.96 1.03 -11.05
C GLN A 199 5.93 0.04 -10.40
N LYS A 200 6.96 0.55 -9.72
CA LYS A 200 7.93 -0.32 -9.01
C LYS A 200 7.29 -1.14 -7.90
N LEU A 201 6.35 -0.54 -7.15
CA LEU A 201 5.59 -1.20 -6.10
C LEU A 201 4.72 -2.32 -6.66
N SER A 202 3.97 -2.03 -7.73
CA SER A 202 3.15 -3.04 -8.40
C SER A 202 3.99 -4.20 -8.91
N ASP A 203 5.18 -3.92 -9.46
CA ASP A 203 6.11 -4.97 -9.90
C ASP A 203 6.65 -5.81 -8.73
N SER A 204 6.90 -5.22 -7.56
CA SER A 204 7.33 -5.97 -6.37
C SER A 204 6.22 -6.81 -5.78
N GLU A 205 5.02 -6.24 -5.62
CA GLU A 205 3.83 -6.96 -5.11
C GLU A 205 3.53 -8.18 -5.99
N LEU A 206 3.58 -8.02 -7.32
CA LEU A 206 3.35 -9.13 -8.25
C LEU A 206 4.39 -10.26 -8.06
N ARG A 207 5.66 -9.92 -7.83
CA ARG A 207 6.72 -10.92 -7.58
C ARG A 207 6.51 -11.63 -6.25
N GLU A 208 6.09 -10.94 -5.21
CA GLU A 208 5.82 -11.54 -3.90
C GLU A 208 4.62 -12.48 -3.95
N VAL A 209 3.55 -12.10 -4.65
CA VAL A 209 2.39 -12.97 -4.89
C VAL A 209 2.80 -14.23 -5.66
N GLN A 210 3.68 -14.10 -6.66
CA GLN A 210 4.21 -15.25 -7.41
C GLN A 210 5.09 -16.17 -6.56
N GLN A 211 5.90 -15.63 -5.65
CA GLN A 211 6.75 -16.42 -4.75
C GLN A 211 5.94 -17.11 -3.64
N SER A 212 4.81 -16.52 -3.26
CA SER A 212 3.86 -17.07 -2.28
C SER A 212 2.83 -17.99 -2.92
N ALA A 213 2.89 -18.21 -4.24
CA ALA A 213 2.02 -19.14 -4.94
C ALA A 213 2.37 -20.58 -4.52
N VAL A 214 1.60 -21.11 -3.58
CA VAL A 214 1.65 -22.52 -3.22
C VAL A 214 0.92 -23.32 -4.30
N ASP A 215 1.47 -24.48 -4.65
CA ASP A 215 0.83 -25.44 -5.54
C ASP A 215 -0.45 -25.97 -4.88
N VAL A 216 -1.60 -25.41 -5.25
CA VAL A 216 -2.90 -25.80 -4.72
C VAL A 216 -3.41 -26.98 -5.53
N THR A 217 -3.36 -28.17 -4.95
CA THR A 217 -4.07 -29.35 -5.46
C THR A 217 -5.47 -29.38 -4.87
N LEU A 218 -6.47 -29.26 -5.73
CA LEU A 218 -7.87 -29.41 -5.34
C LEU A 218 -8.16 -30.90 -5.11
N ASP A 219 -8.69 -31.23 -3.94
CA ASP A 219 -9.11 -32.59 -3.62
C ASP A 219 -10.37 -32.95 -4.43
N PRO A 220 -10.29 -33.93 -5.35
CA PRO A 220 -11.43 -34.33 -6.16
C PRO A 220 -12.64 -34.83 -5.37
N SER A 221 -12.42 -35.32 -4.14
CA SER A 221 -13.48 -35.84 -3.28
C SER A 221 -14.28 -34.74 -2.57
N THR A 222 -13.70 -33.54 -2.49
CA THR A 222 -14.29 -32.37 -1.80
C THR A 222 -14.70 -31.27 -2.80
N ALA A 223 -14.31 -31.39 -4.07
CA ALA A 223 -14.64 -30.45 -5.13
C ALA A 223 -16.14 -30.47 -5.49
N ASN A 224 -16.69 -29.29 -5.79
CA ASN A 224 -18.07 -29.14 -6.26
C ASN A 224 -18.30 -29.96 -7.55
N ARG A 225 -19.46 -30.63 -7.68
CA ARG A 225 -19.81 -31.48 -8.83
C ARG A 225 -19.74 -30.81 -10.21
N TRP A 226 -19.74 -29.48 -10.27
CA TRP A 226 -19.61 -28.72 -11.53
C TRP A 226 -18.18 -28.31 -11.87
N LEU A 227 -17.21 -28.59 -11.00
CA LEU A 227 -15.79 -28.44 -11.27
C LEU A 227 -15.23 -29.76 -11.83
N VAL A 228 -14.84 -29.77 -13.10
CA VAL A 228 -14.06 -30.88 -13.67
C VAL A 228 -12.58 -30.58 -13.46
N LEU A 229 -11.94 -31.29 -12.55
CA LEU A 229 -10.50 -31.14 -12.31
C LEU A 229 -9.67 -31.88 -13.36
N THR A 230 -8.54 -31.30 -13.75
CA THR A 230 -7.51 -32.03 -14.51
C THR A 230 -6.87 -33.13 -13.66
N GLU A 231 -6.25 -34.11 -14.31
CA GLU A 231 -5.66 -35.29 -13.67
C GLU A 231 -4.58 -34.95 -12.62
N ASP A 232 -3.95 -33.79 -12.74
CA ASP A 232 -2.99 -33.25 -11.77
C ASP A 232 -3.64 -32.49 -10.60
N GLY A 233 -4.97 -32.27 -10.61
CA GLY A 233 -5.71 -31.55 -9.59
C GLY A 233 -5.45 -30.03 -9.56
N LYS A 234 -4.75 -29.49 -10.57
CA LYS A 234 -4.26 -28.09 -10.58
C LYS A 234 -5.06 -27.14 -11.46
N GLN A 235 -5.88 -27.67 -12.38
CA GLN A 235 -6.75 -26.87 -13.23
C GLN A 235 -8.19 -27.37 -13.08
N HIS A 236 -9.14 -26.46 -13.22
CA HIS A 236 -10.55 -26.79 -13.26
C HIS A 236 -11.16 -26.31 -14.57
N ARG A 237 -12.09 -27.10 -15.11
CA ARG A 237 -12.93 -26.75 -16.24
C ARG A 237 -14.36 -26.70 -15.71
N THR A 238 -15.00 -25.54 -15.82
CA THR A 238 -16.45 -25.43 -15.62
C THR A 238 -17.12 -25.86 -16.90
N ASP A 239 -17.90 -26.94 -16.85
CA ASP A 239 -18.64 -27.43 -18.02
C ASP A 239 -19.92 -26.58 -18.21
N CYS A 240 -19.74 -25.34 -18.67
CA CYS A 240 -20.86 -24.46 -19.02
C CYS A 240 -21.18 -24.66 -20.51
N THR A 241 -21.70 -25.83 -20.86
CA THR A 241 -22.31 -26.09 -22.17
C THR A 241 -23.81 -25.80 -22.10
N THR A 242 -24.21 -24.54 -22.16
CA THR A 242 -25.49 -24.13 -22.78
C THR A 242 -25.50 -22.62 -23.05
N TYR A 243 -25.34 -22.28 -24.33
CA TYR A 243 -26.10 -21.31 -25.14
C TYR A 243 -25.19 -20.63 -26.17
N THR A 244 -25.19 -21.20 -27.37
CA THR A 244 -24.69 -20.54 -28.57
C THR A 244 -25.74 -19.58 -29.13
N ALA A 245 -25.29 -18.33 -29.25
CA ALA A 245 -25.58 -17.33 -30.27
C ALA A 245 -26.98 -16.69 -30.32
N LEU A 246 -27.01 -15.38 -30.05
CA LEU A 246 -27.45 -14.38 -31.03
C LEU A 246 -26.85 -13.00 -30.66
N GLY A 247 -25.86 -12.57 -31.45
CA GLY A 247 -25.58 -11.15 -31.73
C GLY A 247 -24.96 -10.28 -30.64
N GLY A 248 -23.63 -10.12 -30.71
CA GLY A 248 -22.96 -8.85 -30.42
C GLY A 248 -22.67 -8.52 -28.95
N SER A 249 -21.41 -8.12 -28.72
CA SER A 249 -20.86 -7.59 -27.46
C SER A 249 -20.47 -8.63 -26.41
N LEU A 250 -19.16 -8.90 -26.35
CA LEU A 250 -18.49 -9.52 -25.21
C LEU A 250 -18.55 -8.57 -24.01
N ILE A 251 -19.64 -8.66 -23.26
CA ILE A 251 -19.69 -8.28 -21.84
C ILE A 251 -20.31 -9.50 -21.19
N LEU A 252 -19.55 -10.27 -20.41
CA LEU A 252 -20.03 -11.19 -19.37
C LEU A 252 -18.83 -11.93 -18.78
N ASP A 253 -18.22 -11.38 -17.73
CA ASP A 253 -17.28 -12.10 -16.84
C ASP A 253 -17.43 -11.66 -15.36
N LEU A 254 -18.62 -11.18 -14.98
CA LEU A 254 -18.94 -10.82 -13.58
C LEU A 254 -20.18 -11.53 -13.02
N GLU A 255 -21.06 -12.08 -13.84
CA GLU A 255 -22.28 -12.73 -13.34
C GLU A 255 -22.06 -14.17 -12.86
N CYS A 256 -21.11 -14.92 -13.45
CA CYS A 256 -20.76 -16.26 -12.98
C CYS A 256 -20.12 -16.28 -11.59
N TYR A 257 -19.43 -15.21 -11.19
CA TYR A 257 -18.80 -15.11 -9.86
C TYR A 257 -19.83 -14.88 -8.74
N SER A 258 -20.94 -14.19 -9.05
CA SER A 258 -21.97 -13.85 -8.04
C SER A 258 -22.81 -15.06 -7.60
N HIS A 259 -23.01 -16.03 -8.49
CA HIS A 259 -23.84 -17.22 -8.19
C HIS A 259 -23.07 -18.28 -7.39
N ALA A 260 -21.74 -18.33 -7.50
CA ALA A 260 -20.92 -19.28 -6.75
C ALA A 260 -20.71 -18.86 -5.28
N VAL A 261 -20.63 -17.55 -5.00
CA VAL A 261 -20.40 -17.04 -3.63
C VAL A 261 -21.70 -17.02 -2.81
N SER A 262 -22.87 -16.99 -3.45
CA SER A 262 -24.16 -16.90 -2.75
C SER A 262 -24.66 -18.22 -2.14
N LEU A 263 -23.99 -19.35 -2.36
CA LEU A 263 -24.37 -20.66 -1.81
C LEU A 263 -23.44 -21.16 -0.68
N SER A 264 -22.59 -20.29 -0.11
CA SER A 264 -21.61 -20.68 0.93
C SER A 264 -21.64 -19.81 2.20
N CYS A 265 -22.75 -19.15 2.50
CA CYS A 265 -23.00 -18.56 3.82
C CYS A 265 -24.23 -19.24 4.45
N PRO A 266 -24.08 -20.03 5.52
CA PRO A 266 -25.16 -20.18 6.48
C PRO A 266 -25.24 -18.88 7.29
N GLU A 267 -26.29 -18.10 7.05
CA GLU A 267 -26.75 -17.07 7.98
C GLU A 267 -26.99 -17.71 9.35
N GLY A 268 -26.59 -16.99 10.40
CA GLY A 268 -26.57 -17.52 11.77
C GLY A 268 -27.95 -17.82 12.34
N GLU A 269 -27.96 -18.74 13.32
CA GLU A 269 -29.05 -18.87 14.29
C GLU A 269 -28.57 -18.42 15.67
N GLN A 270 -29.34 -17.49 16.22
CA GLN A 270 -29.23 -16.86 17.52
C GLN A 270 -29.62 -17.81 18.66
N SER A 271 -28.92 -17.71 19.79
CA SER A 271 -29.35 -17.92 21.18
C SER A 271 -30.53 -18.87 21.47
N ARG A 272 -30.23 -20.00 22.13
CA ARG A 272 -30.66 -20.32 23.52
C ARG A 272 -29.95 -21.55 24.05
#